data_AF-L0AYU2-F1
#
_entry.id   AF-L0AYU2-F1
#
_cell.length_a   1.000
_cell.length_b   1.000
_cell.length_c   1.000
_cell.angle_alpha   90.00
_cell.angle_beta   90.00
_cell.angle_gamma   90.00
#
_symmetry.space_group_name_H-M   'P 1'
#
loop_
_entity.id
_entity.type
_entity.pdbx_description
1 polymer ?
#
loop_
_entity_poly.entity_id
_entity_poly.type
_entity_poly.pdbx_seq_one_letter_code
_entity_poly.pdbx_strand_id
1 'polypeptide(L)'
;MTALPTVIIDIKENVTSWLETSKTYGSNGQQVMLEKIEDPQGSGFFKFKHTKNGIRSGTPFTVKEVKYDDKTINHSQLQFNDDSYIEYIAIWYWFGDPNHNKPILIEIGEKGGTYRYYATNGSATSWIPHDKGSKSQLQPEELEQLLDDLNCQYYKLVTIDITHNKYKIGSKYCCTYHNPKGQEKVTVTRGSVNAPSRGDKDIPYYNHSIADPSFKLAKIKYKENLIHSKVKHEVYSIPVSVSNVKGVYAFYSSKRRPMLIYIEGGDSTVNNKWFQKKGSNKHRWEDASVEIKSIKPENSTSPIEYGQYNALLEVLSEFPGCGYGQCDIGSGKYSYEQDINDSISDFGAIDSAGEVGGGSGKKLLDIFGPLIRLGLNGSTLADKVGLYAAGEIIGKALGLTKNTQLLSAVLSLAEGIHTPPPRQSTPGLIKPVGGGTKGLNPDSPSEDLEPPKAALSQAPDLPPNPQPYLWFLPATGLAAYGIYGGAFAGTGTLTGLGWWIYKRSKGDPWVRQI
;
A
#
# COMPACT_ATOMS: atom_id res chain seq x y z
N MET A 1 12.75 44.72 -31.84
CA MET A 1 12.69 43.45 -31.10
C MET A 1 11.37 42.78 -31.44
N THR A 2 11.36 41.51 -31.82
CA THR A 2 10.12 40.76 -32.09
C THR A 2 9.38 40.57 -30.76
N ALA A 3 8.08 40.86 -30.73
CA ALA A 3 7.27 40.59 -29.55
C ALA A 3 7.32 39.10 -29.21
N LEU A 4 7.44 38.77 -27.92
CA LEU A 4 7.41 37.38 -27.48
C LEU A 4 6.04 36.76 -27.75
N PRO A 5 5.97 35.45 -28.04
CA PRO A 5 4.70 34.78 -28.12
C PRO A 5 4.00 34.83 -26.76
N THR A 6 2.73 35.20 -26.76
CA THR A 6 1.88 35.20 -25.57
C THR A 6 0.98 33.98 -25.57
N VAL A 7 0.95 33.21 -24.47
CA VAL A 7 0.20 31.94 -24.37
C VAL A 7 -0.79 31.95 -23.21
N ILE A 8 -1.81 31.10 -23.28
CA ILE A 8 -2.72 30.80 -22.17
C ILE A 8 -2.29 29.45 -21.58
N ILE A 9 -2.07 29.41 -20.26
CA ILE A 9 -1.70 28.20 -19.55
C ILE A 9 -2.95 27.66 -18.86
N ASP A 10 -3.38 26.45 -19.21
CA ASP A 10 -4.39 25.72 -18.43
C ASP A 10 -3.65 24.73 -17.54
N ILE A 11 -3.68 24.96 -16.22
CA ILE A 11 -2.94 24.14 -15.27
C ILE A 11 -3.64 22.82 -14.95
N LYS A 12 -4.93 22.66 -15.33
CA LYS A 12 -5.65 21.37 -15.19
C LYS A 12 -5.37 20.42 -16.37
N GLU A 13 -4.79 20.95 -17.44
CA GLU A 13 -4.52 20.21 -18.65
C GLU A 13 -3.69 18.95 -18.38
N ASN A 14 -4.10 17.82 -19.00
CA ASN A 14 -3.53 16.50 -18.70
C ASN A 14 -3.20 15.71 -19.98
N VAL A 15 -2.17 14.88 -19.95
CA VAL A 15 -1.95 13.86 -20.98
C VAL A 15 -2.99 12.74 -20.83
N THR A 16 -3.73 12.48 -21.90
CA THR A 16 -4.92 11.62 -21.88
C THR A 16 -4.60 10.15 -21.68
N SER A 17 -3.43 9.71 -22.12
CA SER A 17 -2.97 8.34 -21.98
C SER A 17 -1.91 8.20 -20.90
N TRP A 18 -1.95 7.09 -20.16
CA TRP A 18 -0.87 6.69 -19.24
C TRP A 18 0.48 6.48 -19.96
N LEU A 19 0.45 6.20 -21.27
CA LEU A 19 1.64 6.03 -22.09
C LEU A 19 2.14 7.34 -22.71
N GLU A 20 1.28 8.36 -22.78
CA GLU A 20 1.67 9.67 -23.28
C GLU A 20 2.39 10.43 -22.18
N THR A 21 3.62 10.83 -22.46
CA THR A 21 4.41 11.70 -21.58
C THR A 21 4.32 13.17 -21.99
N SER A 22 3.73 13.48 -23.14
CA SER A 22 3.54 14.86 -23.59
C SER A 22 2.35 15.04 -24.51
N LYS A 23 1.84 16.27 -24.59
CA LYS A 23 0.89 16.71 -25.61
C LYS A 23 1.07 18.19 -25.93
N THR A 24 0.50 18.65 -27.04
CA THR A 24 0.43 20.07 -27.37
C THR A 24 -1.03 20.54 -27.30
N TYR A 25 -1.25 21.74 -26.78
CA TYR A 25 -2.56 22.37 -26.73
C TYR A 25 -2.46 23.88 -27.04
N GLY A 26 -3.60 24.54 -27.22
CA GLY A 26 -3.69 25.97 -27.56
C GLY A 26 -3.87 26.26 -29.06
N SER A 27 -4.14 27.52 -29.38
CA SER A 27 -4.39 28.00 -30.75
C SER A 27 -3.10 28.21 -31.55
N ASN A 28 -3.24 28.40 -32.87
CA ASN A 28 -2.11 28.67 -33.76
C ASN A 28 -1.28 29.86 -33.28
N GLY A 29 0.04 29.68 -33.14
CA GLY A 29 0.97 30.67 -32.60
C GLY A 29 1.06 30.69 -31.07
N GLN A 30 0.02 30.26 -30.36
CA GLN A 30 -0.05 30.22 -28.88
C GLN A 30 0.09 28.81 -28.31
N GLN A 31 0.48 27.85 -29.14
CA GLN A 31 0.61 26.45 -28.73
C GLN A 31 1.61 26.29 -27.56
N VAL A 32 1.22 25.45 -26.62
CA VAL A 32 1.97 25.07 -25.42
C VAL A 32 2.21 23.56 -25.47
N MET A 33 3.46 23.16 -25.25
CA MET A 33 3.84 21.77 -25.06
C MET A 33 3.78 21.46 -23.56
N LEU A 34 2.97 20.47 -23.22
CA LEU A 34 2.82 19.90 -21.89
C LEU A 34 3.64 18.62 -21.79
N GLU A 35 4.48 18.50 -20.79
CA GLU A 35 5.24 17.29 -20.46
C GLU A 35 4.85 16.80 -19.06
N LYS A 36 4.57 15.51 -18.92
CA LYS A 36 4.29 14.82 -17.66
C LYS A 36 5.48 13.94 -17.29
N ILE A 37 6.03 14.16 -16.10
CA ILE A 37 7.11 13.36 -15.53
C ILE A 37 6.90 13.15 -14.04
N GLU A 38 7.33 12.03 -13.48
CA GLU A 38 7.42 11.88 -12.02
C GLU A 38 8.70 12.55 -11.52
N ASP A 39 8.58 13.60 -10.71
CA ASP A 39 9.71 14.42 -10.27
C ASP A 39 9.52 14.93 -8.82
N PRO A 40 10.37 14.52 -7.86
CA PRO A 40 11.48 13.58 -8.03
C PRO A 40 11.03 12.16 -8.40
N GLN A 41 11.91 11.40 -9.04
CA GLN A 41 11.62 10.01 -9.41
C GLN A 41 11.28 9.17 -8.17
N GLY A 42 10.19 8.39 -8.23
CA GLY A 42 9.72 7.56 -7.12
C GLY A 42 9.10 8.33 -5.96
N SER A 43 8.88 9.65 -6.10
CA SER A 43 8.27 10.47 -5.06
C SER A 43 6.75 10.31 -4.98
N GLY A 44 6.09 9.75 -6.01
CA GLY A 44 4.64 9.77 -6.13
C GLY A 44 4.06 11.15 -6.49
N PHE A 45 4.88 12.06 -7.01
CA PHE A 45 4.43 13.36 -7.50
C PHE A 45 4.68 13.47 -9.01
N PHE A 46 3.65 13.88 -9.74
CA PHE A 46 3.76 14.19 -11.16
C PHE A 46 3.94 15.70 -11.36
N LYS A 47 4.97 16.06 -12.11
CA LYS A 47 5.25 17.38 -12.63
C LYS A 47 4.67 17.52 -14.03
N PHE A 48 3.83 18.52 -14.22
CA PHE A 48 3.23 18.91 -15.49
C PHE A 48 3.89 20.20 -15.95
N LYS A 49 4.84 20.09 -16.86
CA LYS A 49 5.68 21.19 -17.33
C LYS A 49 5.13 21.75 -18.64
N HIS A 50 4.72 23.00 -18.61
CA HIS A 50 4.21 23.78 -19.73
C HIS A 50 5.32 24.64 -20.31
N THR A 51 5.62 24.44 -21.59
CA THR A 51 6.65 25.16 -22.36
C THR A 51 6.05 25.69 -23.65
N LYS A 52 6.65 26.72 -24.25
CA LYS A 52 6.22 27.16 -25.57
C LYS A 52 6.47 26.05 -26.60
N ASN A 53 5.43 25.64 -27.33
CA ASN A 53 5.61 24.71 -28.45
C ASN A 53 6.32 25.41 -29.62
N GLY A 54 7.39 24.81 -30.16
CA GLY A 54 8.15 25.37 -31.29
C GLY A 54 9.62 24.94 -31.38
N ILE A 55 10.36 25.65 -32.25
CA ILE A 55 11.65 25.27 -32.87
C ILE A 55 12.77 24.93 -31.87
N ARG A 56 12.74 25.47 -30.65
CA ARG A 56 13.70 25.15 -29.57
C ARG A 56 12.99 25.09 -28.22
N SER A 57 13.09 23.95 -27.55
CA SER A 57 12.71 23.81 -26.14
C SER A 57 13.41 24.90 -25.32
N GLY A 58 12.67 25.56 -24.43
CA GLY A 58 13.18 26.69 -23.63
C GLY A 58 13.10 28.07 -24.31
N THR A 59 12.40 28.21 -25.44
CA THR A 59 12.11 29.54 -25.99
C THR A 59 11.23 30.33 -25.00
N PRO A 60 11.67 31.51 -24.54
CA PRO A 60 10.88 32.30 -23.59
C PRO A 60 9.56 32.76 -24.19
N PHE A 61 8.55 32.91 -23.35
CA PHE A 61 7.21 33.38 -23.72
C PHE A 61 6.63 34.28 -22.62
N THR A 62 5.57 35.01 -22.95
CA THR A 62 4.75 35.73 -21.97
C THR A 62 3.45 34.99 -21.71
N VAL A 63 2.93 35.09 -20.49
CA VAL A 63 1.69 34.44 -20.08
C VAL A 63 0.55 35.44 -20.13
N LYS A 64 -0.42 35.19 -21.01
CA LYS A 64 -1.63 36.01 -21.13
C LYS A 64 -2.55 35.79 -19.95
N GLU A 65 -2.79 34.51 -19.64
CA GLU A 65 -3.77 34.03 -18.66
C GLU A 65 -3.30 32.67 -18.12
N VAL A 66 -3.57 32.41 -16.84
CA VAL A 66 -3.50 31.07 -16.25
C VAL A 66 -4.91 30.64 -15.86
N LYS A 67 -5.32 29.43 -16.25
CA LYS A 67 -6.68 28.90 -16.05
C LYS A 67 -6.67 27.57 -15.30
N TYR A 68 -7.76 27.31 -14.59
CA TYR A 68 -8.09 26.03 -13.98
C TYR A 68 -9.61 25.81 -14.10
N ASP A 69 -10.06 24.76 -14.79
CA ASP A 69 -11.49 24.52 -15.05
C ASP A 69 -12.20 25.75 -15.63
N ASP A 70 -11.65 26.32 -16.71
CA ASP A 70 -12.11 27.56 -17.35
C ASP A 70 -12.11 28.82 -16.47
N LYS A 71 -11.72 28.73 -15.21
CA LYS A 71 -11.59 29.88 -14.30
C LYS A 71 -10.20 30.48 -14.41
N THR A 72 -10.16 31.78 -14.68
CA THR A 72 -8.91 32.54 -14.69
C THR A 72 -8.38 32.71 -13.26
N ILE A 73 -7.13 32.32 -13.06
CA ILE A 73 -6.37 32.57 -11.83
C ILE A 73 -5.88 34.02 -11.87
N ASN A 74 -6.00 34.72 -10.74
CA ASN A 74 -5.60 36.12 -10.67
C ASN A 74 -4.08 36.27 -10.89
N HIS A 75 -3.69 37.00 -11.93
CA HIS A 75 -2.30 37.28 -12.27
C HIS A 75 -1.48 37.87 -11.12
N SER A 76 -2.11 38.66 -10.24
CA SER A 76 -1.41 39.25 -9.09
C SER A 76 -0.95 38.21 -8.08
N GLN A 77 -1.60 37.04 -8.00
CA GLN A 77 -1.20 35.95 -7.10
C GLN A 77 0.09 35.28 -7.55
N LEU A 78 0.31 35.19 -8.88
CA LEU A 78 1.49 34.58 -9.50
C LEU A 78 2.54 35.63 -9.90
N GLN A 79 2.28 36.91 -9.60
CA GLN A 79 3.18 38.05 -9.80
C GLN A 79 3.80 38.08 -11.22
N PHE A 80 3.00 37.79 -12.26
CA PHE A 80 3.51 37.94 -13.63
C PHE A 80 3.73 39.41 -13.93
N ASN A 81 4.93 39.76 -14.40
CA ASN A 81 5.23 41.08 -14.92
C ASN A 81 5.19 41.02 -16.46
N ASP A 82 4.84 42.12 -17.11
CA ASP A 82 4.81 42.18 -18.58
C ASP A 82 6.21 41.93 -19.21
N ASP A 83 7.26 42.17 -18.42
CA ASP A 83 8.67 41.93 -18.78
C ASP A 83 9.19 40.53 -18.36
N SER A 84 8.34 39.66 -17.82
CA SER A 84 8.77 38.32 -17.39
C SER A 84 9.04 37.42 -18.60
N TYR A 85 10.31 37.07 -18.82
CA TYR A 85 10.75 36.08 -19.80
C TYR A 85 10.62 34.67 -19.22
N ILE A 86 9.45 34.05 -19.37
CA ILE A 86 9.17 32.74 -18.79
C ILE A 86 9.66 31.64 -19.72
N GLU A 87 10.48 30.73 -19.22
CA GLU A 87 10.94 29.55 -19.96
C GLU A 87 9.95 28.39 -19.82
N TYR A 88 9.36 28.23 -18.64
CA TYR A 88 8.32 27.24 -18.38
C TYR A 88 7.51 27.56 -17.12
N ILE A 89 6.33 26.94 -17.03
CA ILE A 89 5.55 26.84 -15.81
C ILE A 89 5.35 25.36 -15.51
N ALA A 90 5.60 24.92 -14.29
CA ALA A 90 5.36 23.55 -13.88
C ALA A 90 4.39 23.48 -12.72
N ILE A 91 3.53 22.46 -12.72
CA ILE A 91 2.53 22.21 -11.68
C ILE A 91 2.71 20.80 -11.15
N TRP A 92 2.68 20.65 -9.82
CA TRP A 92 2.78 19.36 -9.17
C TRP A 92 1.42 18.86 -8.72
N TYR A 93 1.17 17.59 -9.02
CA TYR A 93 0.03 16.82 -8.54
C TYR A 93 0.52 15.58 -7.84
N TRP A 94 -0.23 15.14 -6.84
CA TRP A 94 -0.01 13.84 -6.24
C TRP A 94 -0.56 12.73 -7.15
N PHE A 95 0.14 11.60 -7.26
CA PHE A 95 -0.25 10.51 -8.15
C PHE A 95 -1.66 9.95 -7.88
N GLY A 96 -2.13 10.06 -6.63
CA GLY A 96 -3.47 9.64 -6.22
C GLY A 96 -4.60 10.61 -6.60
N ASP A 97 -4.30 11.69 -7.30
CA ASP A 97 -5.26 12.65 -7.87
C ASP A 97 -5.26 12.60 -9.41
N PRO A 98 -5.82 11.53 -10.03
CA PRO A 98 -5.74 11.31 -11.47
C PRO A 98 -6.50 12.36 -12.30
N ASN A 99 -7.41 13.11 -11.67
CA ASN A 99 -8.24 14.12 -12.30
C ASN A 99 -7.68 15.54 -12.12
N HIS A 100 -6.51 15.68 -11.47
CA HIS A 100 -5.87 16.97 -11.23
C HIS A 100 -6.78 17.98 -10.52
N ASN A 101 -7.55 17.49 -9.57
CA ASN A 101 -8.47 18.30 -8.78
C ASN A 101 -7.75 19.10 -7.67
N LYS A 102 -6.51 18.74 -7.36
CA LYS A 102 -5.76 19.19 -6.18
C LYS A 102 -4.31 19.53 -6.55
N PRO A 103 -4.08 20.64 -7.29
CA PRO A 103 -2.72 21.07 -7.58
C PRO A 103 -2.03 21.49 -6.28
N ILE A 104 -0.74 21.18 -6.15
CA ILE A 104 0.00 21.32 -4.89
C ILE A 104 0.92 22.54 -4.92
N LEU A 105 1.69 22.66 -6.00
CA LEU A 105 2.74 23.67 -6.15
C LEU A 105 2.79 24.14 -7.60
N ILE A 106 3.09 25.42 -7.81
CA ILE A 106 3.47 26.00 -9.11
C ILE A 106 4.93 26.46 -9.02
N GLU A 107 5.76 26.07 -10.00
CA GLU A 107 7.12 26.56 -10.23
C GLU A 107 7.11 27.36 -11.53
N ILE A 108 7.63 28.57 -11.48
CA ILE A 108 7.83 29.43 -12.65
C ILE A 108 9.33 29.53 -12.88
N GLY A 109 9.81 28.98 -13.99
CA GLY A 109 11.19 29.08 -14.42
C GLY A 109 11.36 30.24 -15.39
N GLU A 110 12.22 31.20 -15.03
CA GLU A 110 12.49 32.39 -15.82
C GLU A 110 13.87 32.34 -16.47
N LYS A 111 14.00 33.10 -17.56
CA LYS A 111 15.26 33.29 -18.25
C LYS A 111 16.33 33.81 -17.30
N GLY A 112 17.50 33.17 -17.32
CA GLY A 112 18.60 33.49 -16.40
C GLY A 112 18.60 32.64 -15.12
N GLY A 113 17.74 31.62 -15.05
CA GLY A 113 17.78 30.61 -13.98
C GLY A 113 17.19 31.10 -12.66
N THR A 114 16.22 32.03 -12.72
CA THR A 114 15.47 32.46 -11.52
C THR A 114 14.20 31.63 -11.39
N TYR A 115 13.83 31.29 -10.15
CA TYR A 115 12.70 30.43 -9.86
C TYR A 115 11.75 31.09 -8.87
N ARG A 116 10.45 30.94 -9.12
CA ARG A 116 9.39 31.37 -8.20
C ARG A 116 8.46 30.21 -7.90
N TYR A 117 8.11 30.06 -6.64
CA TYR A 117 7.30 28.97 -6.14
C TYR A 117 6.03 29.52 -5.50
N TYR A 118 4.89 28.93 -5.86
CA TYR A 118 3.59 29.27 -5.29
C TYR A 118 2.91 28.01 -4.78
N ALA A 119 2.69 27.96 -3.48
CA ALA A 119 2.01 26.86 -2.82
C ALA A 119 0.49 27.05 -2.88
N THR A 120 -0.23 25.95 -2.99
CA THR A 120 -1.69 25.96 -2.80
C THR A 120 -2.02 26.43 -1.38
N ASN A 121 -3.19 27.05 -1.22
CA ASN A 121 -3.80 27.29 0.08
C ASN A 121 -4.98 26.35 0.36
N GLY A 122 -5.04 25.21 -0.34
CA GLY A 122 -6.16 24.26 -0.31
C GLY A 122 -7.22 24.52 -1.38
N SER A 123 -7.02 25.52 -2.24
CA SER A 123 -7.80 25.76 -3.45
C SER A 123 -6.93 25.62 -4.70
N ALA A 124 -7.52 25.15 -5.79
CA ALA A 124 -6.87 25.08 -7.09
C ALA A 124 -6.67 26.45 -7.76
N THR A 125 -7.41 27.47 -7.31
CA THR A 125 -7.40 28.81 -7.91
C THR A 125 -6.81 29.87 -6.99
N SER A 126 -6.19 29.48 -5.87
CA SER A 126 -5.61 30.43 -4.92
C SER A 126 -4.24 29.98 -4.44
N TRP A 127 -3.30 30.89 -4.57
CA TRP A 127 -1.87 30.60 -4.53
C TRP A 127 -1.16 31.59 -3.63
N ILE A 128 -0.25 31.09 -2.80
CA ILE A 128 0.55 31.88 -1.88
C ILE A 128 2.02 31.74 -2.27
N PRO A 129 2.78 32.85 -2.40
CA PRO A 129 4.22 32.76 -2.62
C PRO A 129 4.88 31.93 -1.52
N HIS A 130 5.59 30.87 -1.92
CA HIS A 130 6.34 30.02 -0.99
C HIS A 130 7.68 30.66 -0.64
N ASP A 131 8.38 31.18 -1.65
CA ASP A 131 9.63 31.91 -1.49
C ASP A 131 9.54 33.24 -2.26
N LYS A 132 10.03 34.33 -1.66
CA LYS A 132 10.11 35.66 -2.31
C LYS A 132 11.21 35.70 -3.39
N GLY A 133 11.19 34.76 -4.33
CA GLY A 133 12.16 34.61 -5.42
C GLY A 133 13.45 33.92 -4.97
N SER A 134 13.48 32.59 -4.99
CA SER A 134 14.73 31.84 -4.84
C SER A 134 15.58 32.02 -6.11
N LYS A 135 16.87 32.29 -5.94
CA LYS A 135 17.83 32.34 -7.06
C LYS A 135 18.19 30.96 -7.60
N SER A 136 17.79 29.89 -6.92
CA SER A 136 18.10 28.52 -7.30
C SER A 136 16.87 27.64 -7.26
N GLN A 137 16.82 26.67 -8.16
CA GLN A 137 15.81 25.63 -8.14
C GLN A 137 15.90 24.85 -6.83
N LEU A 138 14.74 24.53 -6.24
CA LEU A 138 14.68 23.66 -5.07
C LEU A 138 15.36 22.33 -5.38
N GLN A 139 16.20 21.86 -4.45
CA GLN A 139 16.83 20.56 -4.62
C GLN A 139 15.76 19.45 -4.52
N PRO A 140 15.96 18.29 -5.17
CA PRO A 140 14.95 17.23 -5.20
C PRO A 140 14.41 16.84 -3.81
N GLU A 141 15.27 16.74 -2.80
CA GLU A 141 14.84 16.41 -1.43
C GLU A 141 14.03 17.52 -0.75
N GLU A 142 14.38 18.78 -0.98
CA GLU A 142 13.66 19.94 -0.46
C GLU A 142 12.29 20.06 -1.13
N LEU A 143 12.25 19.88 -2.45
CA LEU A 143 11.03 19.86 -3.24
C LEU A 143 10.10 18.72 -2.79
N GLU A 144 10.62 17.49 -2.63
CA GLU A 144 9.80 16.37 -2.16
C GLU A 144 9.20 16.64 -0.77
N GLN A 145 10.01 17.17 0.16
CA GLN A 145 9.56 17.49 1.51
C GLN A 145 8.50 18.60 1.49
N LEU A 146 8.67 19.63 0.66
CA LEU A 146 7.67 20.67 0.46
C LEU A 146 6.34 20.10 -0.04
N LEU A 147 6.39 19.22 -1.05
CA LEU A 147 5.19 18.60 -1.61
C LEU A 147 4.49 17.69 -0.59
N ASP A 148 5.25 16.92 0.20
CA ASP A 148 4.70 16.11 1.29
C ASP A 148 4.02 16.98 2.36
N ASP A 149 4.65 18.09 2.76
CA ASP A 149 4.13 19.02 3.76
C ASP A 149 2.83 19.68 3.28
N LEU A 150 2.78 20.14 2.02
CA LEU A 150 1.58 20.75 1.43
C LEU A 150 0.43 19.76 1.31
N ASN A 151 0.71 18.51 0.93
CA ASN A 151 -0.27 17.43 0.90
C ASN A 151 -0.87 17.16 2.28
N CYS A 152 -0.02 17.11 3.31
CA CYS A 152 -0.50 16.88 4.66
C CYS A 152 -1.28 18.08 5.20
N GLN A 153 -0.85 19.30 4.91
CA GLN A 153 -1.50 20.52 5.37
C GLN A 153 -2.88 20.73 4.73
N TYR A 154 -3.00 20.60 3.41
CA TYR A 154 -4.19 21.04 2.67
C TYR A 154 -5.08 19.90 2.20
N TYR A 155 -4.53 18.70 2.02
CA TYR A 155 -5.25 17.57 1.43
C TYR A 155 -5.42 16.37 2.36
N LYS A 156 -5.00 16.50 3.62
CA LYS A 156 -5.06 15.43 4.63
C LYS A 156 -4.36 14.14 4.18
N LEU A 157 -3.23 14.29 3.49
CA LEU A 157 -2.45 13.19 2.93
C LEU A 157 -1.12 13.09 3.69
N VAL A 158 -0.88 11.99 4.42
CA VAL A 158 0.38 11.81 5.16
C VAL A 158 1.36 10.94 4.40
N THR A 159 2.61 11.34 4.39
CA THR A 159 3.74 10.50 3.97
C THR A 159 4.39 9.89 5.20
N ILE A 160 4.42 8.56 5.30
CA ILE A 160 5.13 7.87 6.38
C ILE A 160 6.56 7.61 5.92
N ASP A 161 7.53 8.23 6.59
CA ASP A 161 8.95 7.98 6.32
C ASP A 161 9.54 7.05 7.39
N ILE A 162 9.78 5.79 6.98
CA ILE A 162 10.33 4.72 7.81
C ILE A 162 11.86 4.65 7.73
N THR A 163 12.54 5.70 7.28
CA THR A 163 14.01 5.77 7.32
C THR A 163 14.48 5.61 8.77
N HIS A 164 15.31 4.60 9.01
CA HIS A 164 15.77 4.28 10.35
C HIS A 164 16.50 5.47 10.99
N ASN A 165 16.19 5.75 12.27
CA ASN A 165 16.69 6.89 13.04
C ASN A 165 16.36 8.28 12.48
N LYS A 166 15.52 8.42 11.44
CA LYS A 166 15.07 9.74 11.00
C LYS A 166 14.29 10.45 12.10
N TYR A 167 13.48 9.70 12.83
CA TYR A 167 12.61 10.18 13.89
C TYR A 167 12.96 9.49 15.22
N LYS A 168 13.03 10.28 16.29
CA LYS A 168 13.23 9.74 17.65
C LYS A 168 11.94 9.10 18.14
N ILE A 169 12.04 8.14 19.04
CA ILE A 169 10.87 7.56 19.72
C ILE A 169 10.11 8.69 20.46
N GLY A 170 8.79 8.71 20.35
CA GLY A 170 7.92 9.76 20.89
C GLY A 170 7.88 11.03 20.04
N SER A 171 8.67 11.12 18.96
CA SER A 171 8.55 12.25 18.03
C SER A 171 7.29 12.14 17.20
N LYS A 172 6.83 13.32 16.74
CA LYS A 172 5.72 13.45 15.81
C LYS A 172 6.19 14.19 14.56
N TYR A 173 5.63 13.86 13.41
CA TYR A 173 5.93 14.52 12.12
C TYR A 173 4.70 14.50 11.17
N CYS A 174 4.68 15.39 10.17
CA CYS A 174 3.86 15.30 8.94
C CYS A 174 4.05 16.54 8.07
N CYS A 175 4.02 17.72 8.70
CA CYS A 175 4.30 19.02 8.08
C CYS A 175 5.26 19.82 8.96
N THR A 176 6.17 20.58 8.36
CA THR A 176 6.96 21.59 9.08
C THR A 176 6.13 22.81 9.53
N TYR A 177 4.97 23.05 8.90
CA TYR A 177 4.12 24.24 9.10
C TYR A 177 3.07 24.13 10.21
N HIS A 178 3.13 23.11 11.07
CA HIS A 178 2.25 23.02 12.23
C HIS A 178 2.65 24.06 13.29
N ASN A 179 1.98 25.22 13.26
CA ASN A 179 2.00 26.20 14.33
C ASN A 179 0.57 26.33 14.92
N PRO A 180 0.32 25.94 16.18
CA PRO A 180 1.31 25.53 17.19
C PRO A 180 1.94 24.16 16.94
N LYS A 181 3.17 24.00 17.45
CA LYS A 181 3.84 22.70 17.58
C LYS A 181 2.90 21.71 18.29
N GLY A 182 2.86 20.46 17.86
CA GLY A 182 1.97 19.43 18.41
C GLY A 182 0.81 19.01 17.51
N GLN A 183 0.59 19.67 16.37
CA GLN A 183 -0.43 19.28 15.39
C GLN A 183 0.06 18.23 14.37
N GLU A 184 1.29 17.74 14.51
CA GLU A 184 1.83 16.70 13.64
C GLU A 184 0.97 15.44 13.70
N LYS A 185 0.81 14.80 12.54
CA LYS A 185 -0.24 13.78 12.32
C LYS A 185 0.26 12.35 12.49
N VAL A 186 1.57 12.15 12.40
CA VAL A 186 2.21 10.85 12.58
C VAL A 186 2.97 10.83 13.89
N THR A 187 2.77 9.81 14.71
CA THR A 187 3.51 9.59 15.97
C THR A 187 4.38 8.34 15.83
N VAL A 188 5.63 8.42 16.30
CA VAL A 188 6.55 7.27 16.29
C VAL A 188 6.63 6.65 17.67
N THR A 189 6.31 5.37 17.77
CA THR A 189 6.49 4.57 18.98
C THR A 189 7.40 3.38 18.69
N ARG A 190 8.05 2.85 19.72
CA ARG A 190 8.83 1.61 19.64
C ARG A 190 8.06 0.52 20.35
N GLY A 191 8.00 -0.65 19.73
CA GLY A 191 7.47 -1.85 20.34
C GLY A 191 8.33 -3.05 20.01
N SER A 192 7.89 -4.22 20.44
CA SER A 192 8.50 -5.49 20.09
C SER A 192 7.45 -6.59 20.02
N VAL A 193 7.71 -7.59 19.17
CA VAL A 193 6.98 -8.84 19.18
C VAL A 193 7.65 -9.76 20.20
N ASN A 194 6.92 -10.09 21.26
CA ASN A 194 7.45 -10.85 22.39
C ASN A 194 7.76 -12.29 21.98
N ALA A 195 8.95 -12.75 22.32
CA ALA A 195 9.35 -14.11 22.04
C ALA A 195 8.62 -15.12 22.96
N PRO A 196 8.35 -16.34 22.47
CA PRO A 196 7.60 -17.35 23.22
C PRO A 196 8.34 -17.89 24.46
N SER A 197 9.68 -17.95 24.43
CA SER A 197 10.48 -18.61 25.47
C SER A 197 11.42 -17.65 26.19
N ARG A 198 11.70 -17.98 27.46
CA ARG A 198 12.67 -17.25 28.29
C ARG A 198 14.09 -17.49 27.76
N GLY A 199 14.64 -16.52 27.02
CA GLY A 199 15.98 -16.58 26.44
C GLY A 199 16.02 -16.14 24.98
N ASP A 200 14.88 -16.27 24.29
CA ASP A 200 14.70 -15.71 22.95
C ASP A 200 14.64 -14.18 23.01
N LYS A 201 15.07 -13.53 21.92
CA LYS A 201 15.13 -12.06 21.85
C LYS A 201 13.89 -11.53 21.16
N ASP A 202 13.12 -10.69 21.84
CA ASP A 202 11.99 -10.00 21.21
C ASP A 202 12.41 -9.26 19.94
N ILE A 203 11.50 -9.22 18.96
CA ILE A 203 11.78 -8.63 17.66
C ILE A 203 11.29 -7.17 17.68
N PRO A 204 12.19 -6.17 17.72
CA PRO A 204 11.81 -4.78 17.80
C PRO A 204 11.20 -4.26 16.49
N TYR A 205 10.22 -3.37 16.62
CA TYR A 205 9.66 -2.61 15.51
C TYR A 205 9.48 -1.13 15.89
N TYR A 206 9.31 -0.30 14.87
CA TYR A 206 8.88 1.09 15.02
C TYR A 206 7.50 1.25 14.40
N ASN A 207 6.53 1.72 15.19
CA ASN A 207 5.18 1.99 14.73
C ASN A 207 5.02 3.48 14.44
N HIS A 208 4.64 3.79 13.20
CA HIS A 208 4.30 5.12 12.71
C HIS A 208 2.77 5.21 12.62
N SER A 209 2.13 5.73 13.67
CA SER A 209 0.68 5.78 13.78
C SER A 209 0.09 7.10 13.30
N ILE A 210 -1.04 7.03 12.61
CA ILE A 210 -1.81 8.19 12.15
C ILE A 210 -2.94 8.42 13.15
N ALA A 211 -2.86 9.52 13.91
CA ALA A 211 -3.79 9.75 15.02
C ALA A 211 -5.20 10.14 14.57
N ASP A 212 -5.31 10.87 13.44
CA ASP A 212 -6.57 11.37 12.91
C ASP A 212 -7.03 10.48 11.74
N PRO A 213 -8.15 9.74 11.87
CA PRO A 213 -8.63 8.83 10.83
C PRO A 213 -9.12 9.55 9.56
N SER A 214 -9.30 10.88 9.61
CA SER A 214 -9.63 11.66 8.41
C SER A 214 -8.45 11.85 7.47
N PHE A 215 -7.23 11.51 7.92
CA PHE A 215 -6.05 11.49 7.08
C PHE A 215 -5.94 10.18 6.31
N LYS A 216 -5.45 10.30 5.08
CA LYS A 216 -5.13 9.15 4.23
C LYS A 216 -3.61 8.98 4.21
N LEU A 217 -3.16 7.74 4.20
CA LEU A 217 -1.78 7.44 3.84
C LEU A 217 -1.63 7.75 2.35
N ALA A 218 -0.61 8.53 1.99
CA ALA A 218 -0.31 8.93 0.62
C ALA A 218 0.80 8.07 0.01
N LYS A 219 1.84 7.80 0.80
CA LYS A 219 2.94 6.88 0.49
C LYS A 219 3.69 6.49 1.75
N ILE A 220 4.37 5.36 1.68
CA ILE A 220 5.41 4.97 2.66
C ILE A 220 6.74 5.14 1.95
N LYS A 221 7.69 5.87 2.55
CA LYS A 221 9.03 6.06 1.98
C LYS A 221 10.16 5.70 2.94
N TYR A 222 11.33 5.39 2.41
CA TYR A 222 12.56 5.35 3.18
C TYR A 222 13.78 5.66 2.31
N LYS A 223 14.86 6.10 2.96
CA LYS A 223 16.18 6.32 2.36
C LYS A 223 17.15 5.26 2.84
N GLU A 224 17.86 4.61 1.92
CA GLU A 224 19.04 3.82 2.30
C GLU A 224 20.20 4.78 2.55
N ASN A 225 20.54 5.01 3.82
CA ASN A 225 21.78 5.68 4.17
C ASN A 225 22.94 4.76 3.80
N LEU A 226 23.48 4.91 2.59
CA LEU A 226 24.78 4.35 2.24
C LEU A 226 25.81 5.17 3.01
N ILE A 227 26.44 4.55 4.01
CA ILE A 227 27.34 5.18 5.00
C ILE A 227 28.55 5.88 4.34
N HIS A 228 28.72 5.82 3.02
CA HIS A 228 29.85 6.40 2.31
C HIS A 228 29.39 7.22 1.09
N SER A 229 29.51 8.54 1.24
CA SER A 229 29.77 9.57 0.23
C SER A 229 28.98 9.59 -1.10
N LYS A 230 28.27 10.70 -1.32
CA LYS A 230 27.87 11.25 -2.64
C LYS A 230 26.95 10.40 -3.53
N VAL A 231 26.52 9.22 -3.10
CA VAL A 231 25.60 8.38 -3.89
C VAL A 231 24.19 8.95 -3.81
N LYS A 232 23.56 9.09 -4.98
CA LYS A 232 22.16 9.53 -5.16
C LYS A 232 21.27 8.90 -4.09
N HIS A 233 20.52 9.72 -3.37
CA HIS A 233 19.51 9.22 -2.45
C HIS A 233 18.42 8.54 -3.26
N GLU A 234 18.45 7.21 -3.31
CA GLU A 234 17.32 6.45 -3.81
C GLU A 234 16.22 6.52 -2.74
N VAL A 235 15.16 7.27 -3.06
CA VAL A 235 13.92 7.27 -2.30
C VAL A 235 13.10 6.10 -2.79
N TYR A 236 12.83 5.18 -1.88
CA TYR A 236 11.98 4.03 -2.15
C TYR A 236 10.59 4.35 -1.64
N SER A 237 9.59 4.28 -2.48
CA SER A 237 8.20 4.51 -2.08
C SER A 237 7.30 3.33 -2.38
N ILE A 238 6.35 3.09 -1.48
CA ILE A 238 5.17 2.28 -1.75
C ILE A 238 4.05 3.30 -1.94
N PRO A 239 3.60 3.54 -3.19
CA PRO A 239 2.44 4.38 -3.43
C PRO A 239 1.21 3.66 -2.86
N VAL A 240 0.69 4.21 -1.77
CA VAL A 240 -0.45 3.68 -1.04
C VAL A 240 -1.38 4.85 -0.84
N SER A 241 -2.41 4.96 -1.68
CA SER A 241 -3.48 5.94 -1.53
C SER A 241 -4.65 5.26 -0.84
N VAL A 242 -4.59 5.16 0.49
CA VAL A 242 -5.62 4.43 1.24
C VAL A 242 -6.07 5.21 2.48
N SER A 243 -7.36 5.12 2.75
CA SER A 243 -8.00 5.76 3.90
C SER A 243 -8.01 4.80 5.08
N ASN A 244 -8.21 5.29 6.31
CA ASN A 244 -8.34 4.48 7.52
C ASN A 244 -7.10 3.63 7.88
N VAL A 245 -5.89 4.05 7.48
CA VAL A 245 -4.66 3.46 8.00
C VAL A 245 -4.44 3.97 9.41
N LYS A 246 -4.23 3.04 10.34
CA LYS A 246 -3.97 3.34 11.74
C LYS A 246 -2.48 3.44 12.03
N GLY A 247 -1.67 2.56 11.43
CA GLY A 247 -0.24 2.56 11.64
C GLY A 247 0.54 1.73 10.64
N VAL A 248 1.81 2.08 10.50
CA VAL A 248 2.79 1.30 9.73
C VAL A 248 3.90 0.87 10.68
N TYR A 249 4.06 -0.45 10.81
CA TYR A 249 5.03 -1.07 11.69
C TYR A 249 6.22 -1.51 10.84
N ALA A 250 7.39 -0.93 11.09
CA ALA A 250 8.61 -1.22 10.35
C ALA A 250 9.59 -2.05 11.17
N PHE A 251 10.05 -3.15 10.58
CA PHE A 251 11.06 -4.06 11.11
C PHE A 251 12.36 -3.89 10.35
N TYR A 252 13.48 -3.83 11.07
CA TYR A 252 14.77 -3.45 10.51
C TYR A 252 15.81 -4.55 10.65
N SER A 253 16.70 -4.65 9.64
CA SER A 253 17.93 -5.44 9.73
C SER A 253 18.97 -4.75 10.63
N SER A 254 20.05 -5.47 11.01
CA SER A 254 21.17 -4.86 11.76
C SER A 254 21.82 -3.68 11.02
N LYS A 255 21.74 -3.65 9.69
CA LYS A 255 22.20 -2.54 8.84
C LYS A 255 21.22 -1.39 8.78
N ARG A 256 20.20 -1.35 9.67
CA ARG A 256 19.23 -0.26 9.79
C ARG A 256 18.38 -0.05 8.53
N ARG A 257 18.16 -1.11 7.76
CA ARG A 257 17.28 -1.08 6.57
C ARG A 257 15.93 -1.70 6.91
N PRO A 258 14.80 -1.07 6.56
CA PRO A 258 13.50 -1.69 6.74
C PRO A 258 13.40 -2.89 5.79
N MET A 259 13.04 -4.05 6.32
CA MET A 259 12.99 -5.32 5.56
C MET A 259 11.57 -5.87 5.46
N LEU A 260 10.77 -5.62 6.49
CA LEU A 260 9.40 -6.08 6.63
C LEU A 260 8.56 -4.94 7.19
N ILE A 261 7.38 -4.76 6.65
CA ILE A 261 6.40 -3.79 7.14
C ILE A 261 5.04 -4.46 7.34
N TYR A 262 4.31 -3.99 8.34
CA TYR A 262 2.89 -4.32 8.53
C TYR A 262 2.08 -3.03 8.46
N ILE A 263 1.01 -3.05 7.66
CA ILE A 263 0.08 -1.91 7.54
C ILE A 263 -1.21 -2.28 8.27
N GLU A 264 -1.50 -1.57 9.34
CA GLU A 264 -2.72 -1.75 10.14
C GLU A 264 -3.82 -0.81 9.64
N GLY A 265 -5.00 -1.37 9.38
CA GLY A 265 -6.09 -0.64 8.73
C GLY A 265 -5.83 -0.38 7.25
N GLY A 266 -6.70 0.41 6.61
CA GLY A 266 -6.69 0.61 5.16
C GLY A 266 -7.89 -0.03 4.46
N ASP A 267 -7.86 -0.03 3.12
CA ASP A 267 -8.80 -0.79 2.29
C ASP A 267 -8.36 -2.26 2.13
N SER A 268 -9.15 -3.08 1.44
CA SER A 268 -8.84 -4.51 1.22
C SER A 268 -7.49 -4.78 0.55
N THR A 269 -6.88 -3.78 -0.10
CA THR A 269 -5.59 -3.95 -0.77
C THR A 269 -4.42 -3.99 0.22
N VAL A 270 -4.53 -3.31 1.38
CA VAL A 270 -3.47 -3.22 2.38
C VAL A 270 -3.90 -3.54 3.81
N ASN A 271 -5.19 -3.67 4.09
CA ASN A 271 -5.74 -3.80 5.43
C ASN A 271 -5.17 -5.02 6.16
N ASN A 272 -4.38 -4.74 7.21
CA ASN A 272 -3.74 -5.74 8.06
C ASN A 272 -2.84 -6.68 7.27
N LYS A 273 -2.08 -6.12 6.32
CA LYS A 273 -1.18 -6.89 5.45
C LYS A 273 0.28 -6.66 5.78
N TRP A 274 1.04 -7.72 5.56
CA TRP A 274 2.48 -7.73 5.63
C TRP A 274 3.09 -7.53 4.25
N PHE A 275 4.16 -6.73 4.17
CA PHE A 275 4.94 -6.57 2.96
C PHE A 275 6.42 -6.73 3.28
N GLN A 276 7.12 -7.55 2.50
CA GLN A 276 8.56 -7.74 2.61
C GLN A 276 9.25 -7.34 1.32
N LYS A 277 10.54 -7.01 1.40
CA LYS A 277 11.36 -6.87 0.20
C LYS A 277 11.74 -8.24 -0.32
N LYS A 278 11.49 -8.57 -1.59
CA LYS A 278 12.00 -9.83 -2.17
C LYS A 278 13.09 -9.57 -3.20
N GLY A 279 14.13 -10.40 -3.15
CA GLY A 279 15.21 -10.46 -4.14
C GLY A 279 16.27 -9.36 -4.02
N SER A 280 17.16 -9.32 -5.03
CA SER A 280 18.19 -8.28 -5.17
C SER A 280 17.62 -6.92 -5.56
N ASN A 281 16.37 -6.90 -6.06
CA ASN A 281 15.66 -5.68 -6.39
C ASN A 281 15.15 -5.01 -5.11
N LYS A 282 15.98 -4.12 -4.57
CA LYS A 282 15.70 -3.36 -3.34
C LYS A 282 14.42 -2.52 -3.39
N HIS A 283 13.86 -2.31 -4.58
CA HIS A 283 12.71 -1.42 -4.79
C HIS A 283 11.35 -2.10 -4.68
N ARG A 284 11.29 -3.43 -4.72
CA ARG A 284 10.02 -4.13 -4.79
C ARG A 284 9.61 -4.70 -3.43
N TRP A 285 8.45 -4.22 -2.96
CA TRP A 285 7.74 -4.79 -1.82
C TRP A 285 6.70 -5.79 -2.33
N GLU A 286 6.67 -6.96 -1.72
CA GLU A 286 5.77 -8.06 -2.06
C GLU A 286 4.94 -8.44 -0.84
N ASP A 287 3.71 -8.90 -1.09
CA ASP A 287 2.80 -9.35 -0.03
C ASP A 287 3.39 -10.58 0.67
N ALA A 288 3.64 -10.45 1.98
CA ALA A 288 4.16 -11.48 2.86
C ALA A 288 3.06 -12.09 3.74
N SER A 289 1.80 -11.68 3.54
CA SER A 289 0.70 -12.02 4.43
C SER A 289 0.36 -13.50 4.41
N VAL A 290 0.72 -14.26 3.37
CA VAL A 290 0.48 -15.71 3.33
C VAL A 290 1.31 -16.43 4.40
N GLU A 291 2.56 -16.00 4.59
CA GLU A 291 3.53 -16.65 5.48
C GLU A 291 3.27 -16.28 6.95
N ILE A 292 2.77 -15.06 7.23
CA ILE A 292 2.67 -14.50 8.60
C ILE A 292 1.31 -13.85 8.93
N LYS A 293 0.22 -14.27 8.27
CA LYS A 293 -1.12 -13.65 8.38
C LYS A 293 -1.65 -13.47 9.80
N SER A 294 -1.36 -14.43 10.67
CA SER A 294 -1.93 -14.51 12.02
C SER A 294 -1.23 -13.60 13.02
N ILE A 295 -0.12 -12.95 12.62
CA ILE A 295 0.70 -12.12 13.49
C ILE A 295 0.27 -10.67 13.38
N LYS A 296 -0.07 -10.07 14.52
CA LYS A 296 -0.32 -8.63 14.65
C LYS A 296 0.67 -8.02 15.65
N PRO A 297 1.49 -7.04 15.24
CA PRO A 297 2.49 -6.43 16.12
C PRO A 297 1.91 -5.76 17.38
N GLU A 298 0.66 -5.28 17.33
CA GLU A 298 -0.03 -4.58 18.42
C GLU A 298 -0.45 -5.49 19.60
N ASN A 299 -0.57 -6.80 19.39
CA ASN A 299 -1.10 -7.74 20.39
C ASN A 299 -0.04 -8.27 21.37
N SER A 300 1.17 -7.73 21.38
CA SER A 300 2.32 -8.34 22.07
C SER A 300 2.34 -8.15 23.59
N THR A 301 1.23 -7.84 24.26
CA THR A 301 1.23 -7.97 25.74
C THR A 301 1.40 -9.43 26.17
N SER A 302 0.96 -10.37 25.34
CA SER A 302 1.23 -11.80 25.51
C SER A 302 2.33 -12.26 24.55
N PRO A 303 3.18 -13.22 24.97
CA PRO A 303 4.07 -13.93 24.05
C PRO A 303 3.29 -14.48 22.86
N ILE A 304 3.82 -14.33 21.64
CA ILE A 304 3.18 -14.94 20.47
C ILE A 304 3.45 -16.45 20.44
N GLU A 305 2.62 -17.20 19.73
CA GLU A 305 2.80 -18.66 19.62
C GLU A 305 4.13 -18.99 18.93
N TYR A 306 4.75 -20.10 19.34
CA TYR A 306 6.06 -20.51 18.85
C TYR A 306 6.11 -20.63 17.32
N GLY A 307 5.08 -21.22 16.71
CA GLY A 307 4.98 -21.35 15.25
C GLY A 307 4.90 -20.00 14.53
N GLN A 308 4.16 -19.04 15.09
CA GLN A 308 4.07 -17.68 14.56
C GLN A 308 5.42 -16.96 14.66
N TYR A 309 6.09 -17.10 15.80
CA TYR A 309 7.39 -16.48 16.03
C TYR A 309 8.43 -16.97 15.02
N ASN A 310 8.47 -18.29 14.78
CA ASN A 310 9.38 -18.86 13.79
C ASN A 310 9.05 -18.45 12.36
N ALA A 311 7.77 -18.36 11.98
CA ALA A 311 7.39 -17.86 10.66
C ALA A 311 7.87 -16.41 10.45
N LEU A 312 7.75 -15.56 11.47
CA LEU A 312 8.30 -14.20 11.43
C LEU A 312 9.83 -14.19 11.34
N LEU A 313 10.51 -15.07 12.09
CA LEU A 313 11.97 -15.21 11.99
C LEU A 313 12.40 -15.72 10.62
N GLU A 314 11.69 -16.66 10.02
CA GLU A 314 11.99 -17.19 8.69
C GLU A 314 12.01 -16.07 7.65
N VAL A 315 10.94 -15.27 7.61
CA VAL A 315 10.83 -14.08 6.75
C VAL A 315 11.97 -13.08 7.01
N LEU A 316 12.32 -12.83 8.28
CA LEU A 316 13.40 -11.91 8.62
C LEU A 316 14.79 -12.48 8.33
N SER A 317 14.96 -13.80 8.38
CA SER A 317 16.23 -14.51 8.18
C SER A 317 16.67 -14.54 6.71
N GLU A 318 15.74 -14.37 5.77
CA GLU A 318 16.06 -14.17 4.34
C GLU A 318 16.99 -12.97 4.10
N PHE A 319 17.08 -12.07 5.07
CA PHE A 319 17.86 -10.85 4.97
C PHE A 319 19.18 -10.92 5.73
N PRO A 320 20.33 -10.82 5.04
CA PRO A 320 21.63 -10.92 5.68
C PRO A 320 21.82 -9.81 6.72
N GLY A 321 22.13 -10.22 7.95
CA GLY A 321 22.35 -9.33 9.09
C GLY A 321 21.15 -9.17 10.01
N CYS A 322 20.03 -9.85 9.80
CA CYS A 322 19.01 -9.98 10.85
C CYS A 322 19.55 -10.93 11.92
N GLY A 323 20.22 -10.41 12.95
CA GLY A 323 20.87 -11.18 14.01
C GLY A 323 19.91 -11.81 15.03
N TYR A 324 18.70 -12.17 14.59
CA TYR A 324 17.74 -12.93 15.38
C TYR A 324 18.10 -14.40 15.15
N GLY A 325 18.68 -15.05 16.16
CA GLY A 325 18.98 -16.48 16.08
C GLY A 325 17.69 -17.25 15.85
N GLN A 326 17.76 -18.36 15.11
CA GLN A 326 16.67 -19.33 15.10
C GLN A 326 16.42 -19.78 16.55
N CYS A 327 15.16 -19.87 16.94
CA CYS A 327 14.81 -20.53 18.19
C CYS A 327 15.19 -22.00 18.06
N ASP A 328 16.22 -22.41 18.78
CA ASP A 328 16.43 -23.82 19.05
C ASP A 328 15.25 -24.25 19.93
N ILE A 329 14.35 -25.06 19.36
CA ILE A 329 13.48 -25.89 20.18
C ILE A 329 14.47 -26.73 20.96
N GLY A 330 14.74 -26.35 22.21
CA GLY A 330 15.66 -27.07 23.06
C GLY A 330 15.30 -28.54 22.92
N SER A 331 16.27 -29.38 22.55
CA SER A 331 16.13 -30.82 22.37
C SER A 331 15.74 -31.56 23.66
N GLY A 332 15.20 -30.84 24.65
CA GLY A 332 14.29 -31.40 25.63
C GLY A 332 13.13 -32.02 24.87
N LYS A 333 13.18 -33.34 24.77
CA LYS A 333 12.21 -34.26 24.17
C LYS A 333 10.75 -33.91 24.54
N TYR A 334 10.19 -32.88 23.92
CA TYR A 334 8.76 -32.79 23.70
C TYR A 334 8.50 -33.55 22.40
N SER A 335 8.37 -34.86 22.61
CA SER A 335 8.05 -35.82 21.58
C SER A 335 6.61 -35.59 21.14
N TYR A 336 6.42 -34.96 19.99
CA TYR A 336 5.15 -34.99 19.25
C TYR A 336 4.79 -36.45 18.87
N GLU A 337 5.77 -37.37 18.89
CA GLU A 337 5.52 -38.82 18.81
C GLU A 337 4.84 -39.37 20.08
N GLN A 338 4.89 -38.70 21.23
CA GLN A 338 4.25 -39.19 22.46
C GLN A 338 2.76 -38.90 22.47
N ASP A 339 2.31 -37.74 21.97
CA ASP A 339 0.87 -37.48 21.80
C ASP A 339 0.25 -38.36 20.68
N ILE A 340 1.03 -38.71 19.65
CA ILE A 340 0.62 -39.66 18.61
C ILE A 340 0.59 -41.10 19.18
N ASN A 341 1.60 -41.50 19.95
CA ASN A 341 1.65 -42.84 20.54
C ASN A 341 0.64 -43.03 21.69
N ASP A 342 0.35 -41.98 22.47
CA ASP A 342 -0.70 -42.00 23.50
C ASP A 342 -2.08 -42.06 22.85
N SER A 343 -2.31 -41.34 21.73
CA SER A 343 -3.54 -41.46 20.92
C SER A 343 -3.67 -42.82 20.20
N ILE A 344 -2.57 -43.48 19.87
CA ILE A 344 -2.56 -44.83 19.27
C ILE A 344 -2.76 -45.90 20.36
N SER A 345 -2.29 -45.67 21.59
CA SER A 345 -2.49 -46.58 22.73
C SER A 345 -3.94 -46.64 23.22
N ASP A 346 -4.74 -45.62 22.88
CA ASP A 346 -6.18 -45.55 23.17
C ASP A 346 -7.05 -46.30 22.14
N PHE A 347 -6.45 -46.77 21.02
CA PHE A 347 -7.05 -47.77 20.14
C PHE A 347 -6.59 -49.16 20.59
N GLY A 348 -7.38 -49.75 21.49
CA GLY A 348 -7.06 -50.93 22.26
C GLY A 348 -6.50 -52.14 21.50
N ALA A 349 -5.75 -52.93 22.26
CA ALA A 349 -5.29 -54.27 21.93
C ALA A 349 -6.44 -55.14 21.38
N ILE A 350 -6.32 -55.56 20.12
CA ILE A 350 -7.07 -56.71 19.60
C ILE A 350 -6.18 -57.94 19.81
N ASP A 351 -6.53 -58.73 20.81
CA ASP A 351 -6.00 -60.07 20.97
C ASP A 351 -6.49 -60.99 19.84
N SER A 352 -5.51 -61.69 19.26
CA SER A 352 -5.55 -63.09 18.83
C SER A 352 -6.91 -63.74 18.52
N ALA A 353 -7.19 -63.93 17.22
CA ALA A 353 -7.60 -65.18 16.57
C ALA A 353 -8.57 -64.91 15.40
N GLY A 354 -8.16 -65.31 14.19
CA GLY A 354 -9.04 -65.37 13.03
C GLY A 354 -8.33 -64.94 11.75
N GLU A 355 -7.95 -65.90 10.93
CA GLU A 355 -7.61 -65.69 9.52
C GLU A 355 -8.73 -64.91 8.81
N VAL A 356 -8.35 -63.95 7.95
CA VAL A 356 -8.82 -63.73 6.56
C VAL A 356 -8.39 -62.34 6.09
N GLY A 357 -7.71 -62.27 4.94
CA GLY A 357 -7.71 -61.10 4.04
C GLY A 357 -6.52 -60.14 4.11
N GLY A 358 -5.52 -60.38 3.26
CA GLY A 358 -4.32 -59.54 3.16
C GLY A 358 -4.47 -58.24 2.38
N GLY A 359 -3.60 -57.29 2.74
CA GLY A 359 -2.72 -56.62 1.78
C GLY A 359 -3.21 -55.34 1.08
N SER A 360 -3.19 -54.22 1.79
CA SER A 360 -3.19 -52.88 1.14
C SER A 360 -2.37 -51.83 1.90
N GLY A 361 -2.43 -51.81 3.25
CA GLY A 361 -1.73 -50.79 4.05
C GLY A 361 -0.20 -50.85 4.01
N LYS A 362 0.39 -52.04 3.99
CA LYS A 362 1.86 -52.20 4.04
C LYS A 362 2.56 -51.78 2.73
N LYS A 363 1.93 -52.04 1.58
CA LYS A 363 2.45 -51.62 0.26
C LYS A 363 2.45 -50.09 0.08
N LEU A 364 1.48 -49.40 0.66
CA LEU A 364 1.38 -47.94 0.54
C LEU A 364 2.49 -47.24 1.36
N LEU A 365 2.80 -47.75 2.55
CA LEU A 365 3.89 -47.24 3.38
C LEU A 365 5.28 -47.49 2.77
N ASP A 366 5.50 -48.62 2.10
CA ASP A 366 6.77 -48.92 1.43
C ASP A 366 7.00 -48.01 0.18
N ILE A 367 5.92 -47.58 -0.49
CA ILE A 367 6.00 -46.71 -1.68
C ILE A 367 6.20 -45.24 -1.28
N PHE A 368 5.51 -44.74 -0.25
CA PHE A 368 5.54 -43.32 0.12
C PHE A 368 6.53 -42.99 1.24
N GLY A 369 7.04 -44.00 1.97
CA GLY A 369 8.01 -43.83 3.06
C GLY A 369 9.25 -43.01 2.68
N PRO A 370 9.89 -43.24 1.51
CA PRO A 370 11.02 -42.43 1.06
C PRO A 370 10.66 -40.96 0.74
N LEU A 371 9.45 -40.69 0.24
CA LEU A 371 8.99 -39.34 -0.11
C LEU A 371 8.62 -38.52 1.14
N ILE A 372 8.02 -39.18 2.13
CA ILE A 372 7.69 -38.58 3.43
C ILE A 372 8.98 -38.24 4.20
N ARG A 373 10.02 -39.09 4.12
CA ARG A 373 11.35 -38.81 4.70
C ARG A 373 12.07 -37.63 4.06
N LEU A 374 11.68 -37.23 2.85
CA LEU A 374 12.18 -36.04 2.16
C LEU A 374 11.31 -34.80 2.39
N GLY A 375 10.29 -34.88 3.25
CA GLY A 375 9.41 -33.75 3.59
C GLY A 375 8.46 -33.33 2.47
N LEU A 376 8.29 -34.14 1.42
CA LEU A 376 7.42 -33.83 0.29
C LEU A 376 6.01 -34.33 0.58
N ASN A 377 5.08 -33.41 0.83
CA ASN A 377 3.65 -33.72 0.86
C ASN A 377 3.03 -33.61 -0.55
N GLY A 378 1.83 -34.19 -0.73
CA GLY A 378 1.20 -34.35 -2.05
C GLY A 378 0.98 -33.04 -2.81
N SER A 379 0.72 -31.94 -2.10
CA SER A 379 0.59 -30.61 -2.71
C SER A 379 1.91 -30.09 -3.26
N THR A 380 3.04 -30.33 -2.57
CA THR A 380 4.38 -29.91 -3.02
C THR A 380 4.83 -30.67 -4.26
N LEU A 381 4.43 -31.94 -4.40
CA LEU A 381 4.74 -32.76 -5.57
C LEU A 381 3.92 -32.33 -6.80
N ALA A 382 2.64 -31.99 -6.60
CA ALA A 382 1.75 -31.49 -7.66
C ALA A 382 2.22 -30.14 -8.23
N ASP A 383 2.70 -29.23 -7.38
CA ASP A 383 3.21 -27.92 -7.78
C ASP A 383 4.53 -27.99 -8.56
N LYS A 384 5.45 -28.89 -8.18
CA LYS A 384 6.79 -28.95 -8.80
C LYS A 384 6.86 -29.80 -10.06
N VAL A 385 6.02 -30.83 -10.18
CA VAL A 385 6.10 -31.81 -11.28
C VAL A 385 4.89 -31.72 -12.22
N GLY A 386 3.83 -31.01 -11.80
CA GLY A 386 2.57 -30.91 -12.53
C GLY A 386 1.67 -32.12 -12.29
N LEU A 387 0.37 -31.86 -12.15
CA LEU A 387 -0.68 -32.85 -11.82
C LEU A 387 -0.68 -34.08 -12.74
N TYR A 388 -0.33 -33.91 -14.02
CA TYR A 388 -0.35 -35.00 -15.01
C TYR A 388 0.80 -36.00 -14.79
N ALA A 389 2.01 -35.51 -14.50
CA ALA A 389 3.17 -36.35 -14.23
C ALA A 389 3.10 -37.00 -12.83
N ALA A 390 2.58 -36.27 -11.83
CA ALA A 390 2.29 -36.83 -10.51
C ALA A 390 1.26 -37.98 -10.59
N GLY A 391 0.23 -37.81 -11.43
CA GLY A 391 -0.76 -38.85 -11.70
C GLY A 391 -0.15 -40.10 -12.34
N GLU A 392 0.76 -39.96 -13.30
CA GLU A 392 1.38 -41.10 -14.00
C GLU A 392 2.29 -41.93 -13.08
N ILE A 393 3.02 -41.28 -12.16
CA ILE A 393 3.89 -41.93 -11.18
C ILE A 393 3.05 -42.74 -10.18
N ILE A 394 1.97 -42.14 -9.66
CA ILE A 394 1.06 -42.79 -8.72
C ILE A 394 0.30 -43.95 -9.41
N GLY A 395 -0.12 -43.76 -10.66
CA GLY A 395 -0.79 -44.80 -11.45
C GLY A 395 0.07 -46.04 -11.69
N LYS A 396 1.36 -45.84 -12.03
CA LYS A 396 2.32 -46.95 -12.20
C LYS A 396 2.63 -47.67 -10.90
N ALA A 397 2.76 -46.94 -9.79
CA ALA A 397 3.02 -47.53 -8.47
C ALA A 397 1.84 -48.36 -7.95
N LEU A 398 0.61 -47.99 -8.32
CA LEU A 398 -0.62 -48.65 -7.89
C LEU A 398 -1.20 -49.64 -8.92
N GLY A 399 -0.56 -49.79 -10.09
CA GLY A 399 -1.01 -50.70 -11.15
C GLY A 399 -2.32 -50.30 -11.85
N LEU A 400 -2.67 -49.01 -11.83
CA LEU A 400 -3.92 -48.50 -12.40
C LEU A 400 -3.70 -48.12 -13.87
N THR A 401 -4.43 -48.74 -14.79
CA THR A 401 -4.18 -48.63 -16.25
C THR A 401 -5.20 -47.78 -17.01
N LYS A 402 -6.17 -47.13 -16.34
CA LYS A 402 -7.19 -46.29 -16.99
C LYS A 402 -7.37 -44.93 -16.31
N ASN A 403 -7.33 -43.86 -17.11
CA ASN A 403 -7.33 -42.45 -16.68
C ASN A 403 -8.51 -42.02 -15.79
N THR A 404 -9.67 -42.66 -15.88
CA THR A 404 -10.87 -42.29 -15.11
C THR A 404 -10.83 -42.76 -13.65
N GLN A 405 -10.16 -43.87 -13.34
CA GLN A 405 -10.00 -44.35 -11.95
C GLN A 405 -8.99 -43.48 -11.18
N LEU A 406 -7.99 -42.97 -11.90
CA LEU A 406 -6.90 -42.15 -11.36
C LEU A 406 -7.39 -40.82 -10.78
N LEU A 407 -8.34 -40.17 -11.46
CA LEU A 407 -8.90 -38.89 -11.01
C LEU A 407 -9.80 -39.04 -9.77
N SER A 408 -10.57 -40.14 -9.69
CA SER A 408 -11.47 -40.40 -8.55
C SER A 408 -10.72 -40.72 -7.25
N ALA A 409 -9.59 -41.42 -7.36
CA ALA A 409 -8.75 -41.77 -6.21
C ALA A 409 -8.05 -40.54 -5.63
N VAL A 410 -7.59 -39.62 -6.49
CA VAL A 410 -6.97 -38.36 -6.07
C VAL A 410 -7.98 -37.41 -5.41
N LEU A 411 -9.23 -37.35 -5.92
CA LEU A 411 -10.30 -36.55 -5.31
C LEU A 411 -10.79 -37.10 -3.96
N SER A 412 -10.88 -38.43 -3.82
CA SER A 412 -11.35 -39.06 -2.57
C SER A 412 -10.36 -38.90 -1.40
N LEU A 413 -9.06 -38.74 -1.69
CA LEU A 413 -8.03 -38.46 -0.69
C LEU A 413 -8.07 -37.00 -0.17
N ALA A 414 -8.69 -36.08 -0.91
CA ALA A 414 -8.78 -34.67 -0.54
C ALA A 414 -9.98 -34.35 0.37
N GLU A 415 -11.03 -35.18 0.40
CA GLU A 415 -12.28 -34.90 1.12
C GLU A 415 -12.38 -35.57 2.51
N GLY A 416 -11.39 -36.37 2.90
CA GLY A 416 -11.41 -37.15 4.16
C GLY A 416 -10.77 -36.48 5.37
N ILE A 417 -11.21 -35.29 5.80
CA ILE A 417 -10.97 -34.78 7.17
C ILE A 417 -12.25 -34.13 7.71
N HIS A 418 -12.94 -34.84 8.60
CA HIS A 418 -14.21 -34.46 9.20
C HIS A 418 -14.08 -33.50 10.39
N THR A 419 -15.10 -32.64 10.51
CA THR A 419 -15.47 -31.80 11.66
C THR A 419 -16.05 -32.63 12.82
N PRO A 420 -15.95 -32.17 14.08
CA PRO A 420 -16.54 -32.88 15.23
C PRO A 420 -18.04 -32.58 15.41
N PRO A 421 -18.83 -33.50 16.01
CA PRO A 421 -20.28 -33.39 16.15
C PRO A 421 -20.73 -32.47 17.30
N PRO A 422 -21.98 -31.96 17.29
CA PRO A 422 -22.48 -31.02 18.28
C PRO A 422 -22.89 -31.72 19.60
N ARG A 423 -22.53 -31.08 20.72
CA ARG A 423 -22.92 -31.48 22.09
C ARG A 423 -24.39 -31.16 22.36
N GLN A 424 -25.15 -32.16 22.81
CA GLN A 424 -26.50 -32.01 23.36
C GLN A 424 -26.45 -31.39 24.76
N SER A 425 -27.28 -30.38 25.03
CA SER A 425 -27.50 -29.78 26.35
C SER A 425 -28.85 -30.21 26.93
N THR A 426 -28.85 -30.63 28.20
CA THR A 426 -30.04 -30.93 29.00
C THR A 426 -30.44 -29.70 29.85
N PRO A 427 -31.74 -29.48 30.17
CA PRO A 427 -32.22 -28.22 30.71
C PRO A 427 -32.24 -28.18 32.25
N GLY A 428 -31.60 -27.15 32.82
CA GLY A 428 -31.58 -26.86 34.25
C GLY A 428 -32.58 -25.77 34.67
N LEU A 429 -33.59 -26.23 35.39
CA LEU A 429 -34.56 -25.59 36.28
C LEU A 429 -34.29 -24.13 36.76
N ILE A 430 -35.26 -23.24 36.54
CA ILE A 430 -35.35 -21.87 37.09
C ILE A 430 -36.15 -21.89 38.41
N LYS A 431 -35.67 -21.20 39.44
CA LYS A 431 -36.47 -20.74 40.60
C LYS A 431 -36.48 -19.19 40.65
N PRO A 432 -37.61 -18.54 40.98
CA PRO A 432 -37.68 -17.09 41.11
C PRO A 432 -37.58 -16.63 42.57
N VAL A 433 -36.85 -15.53 42.79
CA VAL A 433 -36.92 -14.65 43.97
C VAL A 433 -36.71 -13.25 43.39
N GLY A 434 -37.53 -12.21 43.58
CA GLY A 434 -38.59 -11.98 44.56
C GLY A 434 -38.28 -10.74 45.41
N GLY A 435 -38.59 -9.55 44.88
CA GLY A 435 -39.04 -8.39 45.67
C GLY A 435 -38.02 -7.28 45.99
N GLY A 436 -38.49 -6.01 45.92
CA GLY A 436 -37.89 -4.91 46.68
C GLY A 436 -37.94 -3.51 46.07
N THR A 437 -39.14 -2.91 45.97
CA THR A 437 -39.38 -1.49 45.72
C THR A 437 -38.97 -0.60 46.91
N LYS A 438 -38.56 0.65 46.64
CA LYS A 438 -39.05 1.89 47.31
C LYS A 438 -38.35 3.13 46.77
N GLY A 439 -39.14 4.09 46.28
CA GLY A 439 -38.72 5.46 46.05
C GLY A 439 -38.82 6.31 47.32
N LEU A 440 -38.42 7.58 47.21
CA LEU A 440 -39.08 8.78 47.72
C LEU A 440 -38.23 10.03 47.39
N ASN A 441 -38.84 10.96 46.66
CA ASN A 441 -38.56 12.41 46.62
C ASN A 441 -39.15 13.05 47.92
N PRO A 442 -39.01 14.36 48.28
CA PRO A 442 -39.08 15.53 47.39
C PRO A 442 -38.32 16.84 47.85
N ASP A 443 -38.61 17.95 47.13
CA ASP A 443 -38.51 19.39 47.50
C ASP A 443 -37.13 20.08 47.43
N SER A 444 -36.88 21.30 46.90
CA SER A 444 -37.63 22.48 46.41
C SER A 444 -36.60 23.48 45.76
N PRO A 445 -36.88 24.75 45.38
CA PRO A 445 -37.56 25.21 44.17
C PRO A 445 -36.74 26.19 43.25
N SER A 446 -37.22 26.29 42.00
CA SER A 446 -37.29 27.44 41.07
C SER A 446 -36.24 28.58 41.06
N GLU A 447 -35.62 28.81 39.91
CA GLU A 447 -35.46 30.16 39.34
C GLU A 447 -35.45 30.11 37.80
N ASP A 448 -36.38 30.86 37.22
CA ASP A 448 -36.65 31.04 35.78
C ASP A 448 -35.62 31.97 35.13
N LEU A 449 -34.97 31.55 34.03
CA LEU A 449 -34.51 32.47 32.98
C LEU A 449 -34.53 31.77 31.61
N GLU A 450 -35.51 32.15 30.80
CA GLU A 450 -35.70 31.78 29.40
C GLU A 450 -34.82 32.67 28.49
N PRO A 451 -34.05 32.13 27.53
CA PRO A 451 -33.49 32.92 26.43
C PRO A 451 -34.28 32.72 25.11
N PRO A 452 -34.26 33.72 24.22
CA PRO A 452 -35.26 33.87 23.16
C PRO A 452 -35.13 32.87 22.02
N LYS A 453 -36.30 32.40 21.60
CA LYS A 453 -36.59 31.49 20.49
C LYS A 453 -36.19 32.11 19.14
N ALA A 454 -35.05 31.70 18.59
CA ALA A 454 -34.66 32.01 17.22
C ALA A 454 -35.35 31.05 16.23
N ALA A 455 -35.98 31.63 15.20
CA ALA A 455 -36.75 30.94 14.18
C ALA A 455 -35.86 29.99 13.33
N LEU A 456 -36.28 28.73 13.19
CA LEU A 456 -35.74 27.81 12.21
C LEU A 456 -36.15 28.24 10.80
N SER A 457 -35.18 28.68 10.00
CA SER A 457 -35.30 28.79 8.55
C SER A 457 -35.20 27.39 7.95
N GLN A 458 -36.20 27.02 7.16
CA GLN A 458 -36.26 25.76 6.40
C GLN A 458 -35.09 25.67 5.40
N ALA A 459 -34.44 24.52 5.35
CA ALA A 459 -33.46 24.19 4.31
C ALA A 459 -34.20 23.76 3.02
N PRO A 460 -33.77 24.21 1.83
CA PRO A 460 -34.36 23.73 0.58
C PRO A 460 -33.91 22.31 0.24
N ASP A 461 -34.87 21.53 -0.27
CA ASP A 461 -34.74 20.13 -0.68
C ASP A 461 -33.60 19.89 -1.68
N LEU A 462 -32.82 18.83 -1.44
CA LEU A 462 -31.81 18.30 -2.35
C LEU A 462 -32.49 17.56 -3.53
N PRO A 463 -32.07 17.79 -4.79
CA PRO A 463 -32.58 17.02 -5.92
C PRO A 463 -32.05 15.58 -5.94
N PRO A 464 -32.79 14.63 -6.53
CA PRO A 464 -32.49 13.21 -6.47
C PRO A 464 -31.25 12.82 -7.29
N ASN A 465 -30.52 11.86 -6.70
CA ASN A 465 -29.35 11.15 -7.20
C ASN A 465 -29.52 10.64 -8.65
N PRO A 466 -28.63 11.01 -9.61
CA PRO A 466 -28.68 10.46 -10.96
C PRO A 466 -28.08 9.04 -11.01
N GLN A 467 -28.87 8.10 -11.52
CA GLN A 467 -28.49 6.70 -11.82
C GLN A 467 -27.43 6.64 -12.94
N PRO A 468 -26.53 5.63 -12.94
CA PRO A 468 -25.44 5.52 -13.91
C PRO A 468 -25.93 5.16 -15.32
N TYR A 469 -25.59 6.01 -16.28
CA TYR A 469 -25.82 5.84 -17.71
C TYR A 469 -24.74 4.91 -18.31
N LEU A 470 -25.17 3.74 -18.82
CA LEU A 470 -24.33 2.78 -19.54
C LEU A 470 -24.22 3.20 -21.01
N TRP A 471 -23.04 3.62 -21.45
CA TRP A 471 -22.75 3.81 -22.88
C TRP A 471 -22.28 2.50 -23.50
N PHE A 472 -23.07 1.98 -24.44
CA PHE A 472 -22.61 1.06 -25.48
C PHE A 472 -21.86 1.86 -26.54
N LEU A 473 -20.60 1.52 -26.83
CA LEU A 473 -19.89 2.00 -28.03
C LEU A 473 -19.86 0.87 -29.07
N PRO A 474 -20.27 1.12 -30.33
CA PRO A 474 -20.07 0.18 -31.42
C PRO A 474 -18.60 0.20 -31.88
N ALA A 475 -18.07 -0.98 -32.18
CA ALA A 475 -16.73 -1.18 -32.71
C ALA A 475 -16.64 -0.68 -34.17
N THR A 476 -15.79 0.30 -34.43
CA THR A 476 -15.35 0.65 -35.80
C THR A 476 -13.84 0.66 -35.89
N GLY A 477 -13.34 0.00 -36.93
CA GLY A 477 -11.95 -0.43 -37.09
C GLY A 477 -10.93 0.69 -37.28
N LEU A 478 -9.72 0.41 -36.79
CA LEU A 478 -8.52 1.23 -36.96
C LEU A 478 -7.91 0.99 -38.34
N ALA A 479 -7.89 2.04 -39.17
CA ALA A 479 -7.00 2.13 -40.32
C ALA A 479 -5.62 2.63 -39.83
N ALA A 480 -4.58 1.88 -40.17
CA ALA A 480 -3.20 2.14 -39.80
C ALA A 480 -2.62 3.36 -40.52
N TYR A 481 -2.04 4.29 -39.76
CA TYR A 481 -1.07 5.26 -40.27
C TYR A 481 0.22 5.16 -39.46
N GLY A 482 1.33 4.95 -40.18
CA GLY A 482 2.65 4.67 -39.64
C GLY A 482 3.32 5.90 -39.03
N ILE A 483 4.04 5.66 -37.93
CA ILE A 483 4.91 6.65 -37.27
C ILE A 483 6.36 6.25 -37.57
N TYR A 484 7.12 7.20 -38.11
CA TYR A 484 8.55 7.10 -38.32
C TYR A 484 9.30 7.01 -36.98
N GLY A 485 10.13 5.99 -36.85
CA GLY A 485 10.98 5.76 -35.68
C GLY A 485 12.25 6.62 -35.68
N GLY A 486 12.59 7.17 -34.51
CA GLY A 486 13.93 7.61 -34.16
C GLY A 486 14.47 6.70 -33.06
N ALA A 487 15.64 6.10 -33.29
CA ALA A 487 16.26 5.15 -32.37
C ALA A 487 16.86 5.85 -31.14
N PHE A 488 16.32 5.56 -29.95
CA PHE A 488 17.05 5.69 -28.70
C PHE A 488 17.25 4.32 -28.08
N ALA A 489 18.49 3.85 -28.14
CA ALA A 489 18.96 2.68 -27.43
C ALA A 489 19.17 3.02 -25.95
N GLY A 490 18.67 2.14 -25.07
CA GLY A 490 19.10 2.05 -23.67
C GLY A 490 18.14 2.64 -22.64
N THR A 491 17.29 1.78 -22.06
CA THR A 491 17.23 1.46 -20.61
C THR A 491 15.93 0.69 -20.31
N GLY A 492 16.07 -0.55 -19.82
CA GLY A 492 14.96 -1.46 -19.55
C GLY A 492 14.27 -1.21 -18.21
N THR A 493 13.48 -0.14 -18.09
CA THR A 493 12.71 0.15 -16.85
C THR A 493 11.20 0.37 -17.06
N LEU A 494 10.68 0.37 -18.29
CA LEU A 494 9.26 0.66 -18.56
C LEU A 494 8.30 -0.54 -18.39
N THR A 495 8.77 -1.77 -18.51
CA THR A 495 7.89 -2.96 -18.43
C THR A 495 7.47 -3.30 -17.00
N GLY A 496 8.28 -2.98 -15.99
CA GLY A 496 7.99 -3.31 -14.60
C GLY A 496 6.87 -2.48 -13.97
N LEU A 497 6.86 -1.17 -14.23
CA LEU A 497 5.84 -0.26 -13.68
C LEU A 497 4.47 -0.49 -14.35
N GLY A 498 4.45 -0.69 -15.67
CA GLY A 498 3.22 -1.01 -16.41
C GLY A 498 2.58 -2.32 -15.96
N TRP A 499 3.39 -3.36 -15.73
CA TRP A 499 2.91 -4.66 -15.21
C TRP A 499 2.39 -4.56 -13.77
N TRP A 500 3.05 -3.78 -12.92
CA TRP A 500 2.65 -3.56 -11.53
C TRP A 500 1.30 -2.82 -11.43
N ILE A 501 1.08 -1.76 -12.23
CA ILE A 501 -0.19 -1.02 -12.28
C ILE A 501 -1.30 -1.89 -12.91
N TYR A 502 -0.99 -2.62 -13.98
CA TYR A 502 -1.93 -3.52 -14.67
C TYR A 502 -2.56 -4.53 -13.72
N LYS A 503 -1.76 -5.24 -12.91
CA LYS A 503 -2.25 -6.20 -11.90
C LYS A 503 -3.19 -5.58 -10.87
N ARG A 504 -3.03 -4.29 -10.56
CA ARG A 504 -3.85 -3.60 -9.54
C ARG A 504 -5.17 -3.08 -10.10
N SER A 505 -5.19 -2.68 -11.38
CA SER A 505 -6.40 -2.13 -12.03
C SER A 505 -7.46 -3.18 -12.41
N LYS A 506 -7.06 -4.44 -12.65
CA LYS A 506 -7.97 -5.46 -13.22
C LYS A 506 -8.61 -6.41 -12.19
N GLY A 507 -8.17 -6.39 -10.94
CA GLY A 507 -8.52 -7.46 -10.00
C GLY A 507 -7.97 -8.82 -10.47
N ASP A 508 -7.63 -9.71 -9.54
CA ASP A 508 -7.08 -11.01 -9.91
C ASP A 508 -8.14 -11.85 -10.65
N PRO A 509 -7.94 -12.26 -11.92
CA PRO A 509 -8.97 -12.91 -12.74
C PRO A 509 -9.31 -14.35 -12.32
N TRP A 510 -8.77 -14.84 -11.21
CA TRP A 510 -8.90 -16.23 -10.76
C TRP A 510 -10.01 -16.49 -9.74
N VAL A 511 -10.79 -15.47 -9.36
CA VAL A 511 -11.97 -15.68 -8.49
C VAL A 511 -13.19 -15.98 -9.36
N ARG A 512 -13.47 -17.26 -9.63
CA ARG A 512 -14.82 -17.68 -10.02
C ARG A 512 -15.67 -17.78 -8.76
N GLN A 513 -16.82 -17.08 -8.76
CA GLN A 513 -17.89 -17.35 -7.81
C GLN A 513 -18.35 -18.80 -8.00
N ILE A 514 -18.39 -19.56 -6.91
CA ILE A 514 -19.11 -20.82 -6.78
C ILE A 514 -20.42 -20.49 -6.07
#